data_AF-A0A263CV49-F1
#
_entry.id   AF-A0A263CV49-F1
#
_cell.length_a   1.000
_cell.length_b   1.000
_cell.length_c   1.000
_cell.angle_alpha   90.00
_cell.angle_beta   90.00
_cell.angle_gamma   90.00
#
_symmetry.space_group_name_H-M   'P 1'
#
loop_
_entity.id
_entity.type
_entity.pdbx_description
1 polymer ?
#
loop_
_entity_poly.entity_id
_entity_poly.type
_entity_poly.pdbx_seq_one_letter_code
_entity_poly.pdbx_strand_id
1 'polypeptide(L)' 'MDGKSTGTGRGGAALATAGGENRAALIGYLPGGFPRVPGLIGALRGMIDGGVEIVEIGLP' A
#
# COMPACT_ATOMS: atom_id res chain seq x y z
N MET A 1 3.98 29.10 -13.08
CA MET A 1 4.51 27.88 -13.74
C MET A 1 5.04 27.04 -12.60
N ASP A 2 4.19 26.20 -12.02
CA ASP A 2 4.41 25.69 -10.67
C ASP A 2 4.69 24.20 -10.77
N GLY A 3 5.95 23.84 -10.52
CA GLY A 3 6.49 22.49 -10.68
C GLY A 3 5.86 21.49 -9.72
N LYS A 4 4.95 20.66 -10.22
CA LYS A 4 4.62 19.38 -9.58
C LYS A 4 5.83 18.46 -9.73
N SER A 5 6.28 17.89 -8.62
CA SER A 5 7.26 16.79 -8.61
C SER A 5 6.81 15.72 -9.60
N THR A 6 7.63 15.48 -10.62
CA THR A 6 7.40 14.46 -11.67
C THR A 6 7.85 13.07 -11.22
N GLY A 7 8.25 12.92 -9.95
CA GLY A 7 8.67 11.65 -9.38
C GLY A 7 7.49 10.75 -9.04
N THR A 8 7.58 9.49 -9.47
CA THR A 8 6.62 8.45 -9.13
C THR A 8 6.51 8.30 -7.61
N GLY A 9 5.33 8.57 -7.04
CA GLY A 9 5.08 8.38 -5.60
C GLY A 9 5.22 6.91 -5.18
N ARG A 10 5.23 6.62 -3.86
CA ARG A 10 5.49 5.27 -3.31
C ARG A 10 4.65 4.17 -3.98
N GLY A 11 3.35 4.40 -4.18
CA GLY A 11 2.48 3.44 -4.85
C GLY A 11 2.86 3.18 -6.31
N GLY A 12 3.22 4.22 -7.06
CA GLY A 12 3.69 4.04 -8.43
C GLY A 12 5.06 3.36 -8.51
N ALA A 13 5.93 3.55 -7.51
CA ALA A 13 7.21 2.84 -7.44
C ALA A 13 7.02 1.33 -7.20
N ALA A 14 6.05 0.95 -6.35
CA ALA A 14 5.66 -0.45 -6.17
C ALA A 14 5.11 -1.06 -7.47
N LEU A 15 4.20 -0.35 -8.16
CA LEU A 15 3.67 -0.79 -9.47
C LEU A 15 4.78 -0.96 -10.52
N ALA A 16 5.72 0.00 -10.59
CA ALA A 16 6.85 -0.08 -11.52
C ALA A 16 7.77 -1.28 -11.21
N THR A 17 8.00 -1.57 -9.93
CA THR A 17 8.80 -2.74 -9.50
C THR A 17 8.14 -4.04 -9.93
N ALA A 18 6.86 -4.23 -9.60
CA ALA A 18 6.11 -5.43 -9.98
C ALA A 18 6.06 -5.61 -11.51
N GLY A 19 5.83 -4.52 -12.25
CA GLY A 19 5.87 -4.54 -13.72
C GLY A 19 7.23 -4.93 -14.30
N GLY A 20 8.33 -4.45 -13.70
CA GLY A 20 9.69 -4.84 -14.07
C GLY A 20 10.00 -6.32 -13.82
N GLU A 21 9.31 -6.92 -12.85
CA GLU A 21 9.36 -8.36 -12.52
C GLU A 21 8.35 -9.20 -13.33
N ASN A 22 7.62 -8.59 -14.27
CA ASN A 22 6.55 -9.22 -15.03
C ASN A 22 5.49 -9.89 -14.13
N ARG A 23 5.14 -9.23 -13.02
CA ARG A 23 4.07 -9.65 -12.11
C ARG A 23 3.14 -8.50 -11.78
N ALA A 24 1.97 -8.83 -11.25
CA ALA A 24 1.09 -7.84 -10.64
C ALA A 24 1.62 -7.44 -9.25
N ALA A 25 1.38 -6.18 -8.86
CA ALA A 25 1.55 -5.75 -7.48
C ALA A 25 0.37 -6.25 -6.63
N LEU A 26 0.65 -6.71 -5.41
CA LEU A 26 -0.36 -7.08 -4.43
C LEU A 26 -0.83 -5.86 -3.65
N ILE A 27 -2.11 -5.52 -3.80
CA ILE A 27 -2.76 -4.39 -3.12
C ILE A 27 -3.76 -4.94 -2.10
N GLY A 28 -3.54 -4.64 -0.82
CA GLY A 28 -4.41 -5.05 0.28
C GLY A 28 -5.31 -3.90 0.74
N TYR A 29 -6.55 -4.20 1.09
CA TYR A 29 -7.49 -3.23 1.68
C TYR A 29 -7.73 -3.54 3.15
N LEU A 30 -7.77 -2.49 3.98
CA LEU A 30 -8.08 -2.60 5.40
C LEU A 30 -8.96 -1.43 5.89
N PRO A 31 -10.10 -1.69 6.57
CA PRO A 31 -10.91 -0.63 7.17
C PRO A 31 -10.22 -0.03 8.38
N GLY A 32 -10.00 1.28 8.36
CA GLY A 32 -9.33 2.04 9.41
C GLY A 32 -10.03 1.92 10.75
N GLY A 33 -9.28 1.49 11.77
CA GLY A 33 -9.76 1.38 13.15
C GLY A 33 -10.52 0.10 13.48
N PHE A 34 -10.78 -0.80 12.51
CA PHE A 34 -11.46 -2.07 12.75
C PHE A 34 -10.48 -3.24 13.02
N PRO A 35 -10.82 -4.20 13.91
CA PRO A 35 -11.87 -4.10 14.90
C PRO A 35 -11.54 -3.06 16.00
N ARG A 36 -10.24 -2.79 16.21
CA ARG A 36 -9.67 -1.70 17.04
C ARG A 36 -8.28 -1.33 16.53
N VAL A 37 -7.78 -0.12 16.81
CA VAL A 37 -6.46 0.38 16.34
C VAL A 37 -5.29 -0.58 16.61
N PRO A 38 -5.12 -1.19 17.79
CA PRO A 38 -4.01 -2.15 17.99
C PRO A 38 -4.10 -3.38 17.09
N GLY A 39 -5.32 -3.89 16.84
CA GLY A 39 -5.56 -5.01 15.93
C GLY A 39 -5.28 -4.63 14.48
N LEU A 40 -5.68 -3.42 14.08
CA LEU A 40 -5.37 -2.85 12.77
C LEU A 40 -3.86 -2.82 12.50
N ILE A 41 -3.06 -2.34 13.47
CA ILE A 41 -1.60 -2.28 13.35
C ILE A 41 -1.01 -3.68 13.18
N GLY A 42 -1.53 -4.66 13.93
CA GLY A 42 -1.14 -6.07 13.78
C GLY A 42 -1.46 -6.62 12.39
N ALA A 43 -2.68 -6.36 11.89
CA ALA A 43 -3.08 -6.77 10.55
C ALA A 43 -2.23 -6.11 9.45
N LEU A 44 -1.92 -4.82 9.58
CA LEU A 44 -1.03 -4.10 8.66
C LEU A 44 0.37 -4.72 8.59
N ARG A 45 0.95 -5.05 9.74
CA ARG A 45 2.25 -5.73 9.78
C ARG A 45 2.18 -7.10 9.12
N GLY A 46 1.15 -7.88 9.45
CA GLY A 46 0.94 -9.20 8.81
C GLY A 46 0.76 -9.12 7.30
N MET A 47 0.09 -8.08 6.79
CA MET A 47 -0.02 -7.81 5.34
C MET A 47 1.35 -7.53 4.72
N ILE A 48 2.16 -6.67 5.33
CA ILE A 48 3.51 -6.34 4.86
C ILE A 48 4.39 -7.59 4.86
N ASP A 49 4.41 -8.34 5.96
CA ASP A 49 5.18 -9.59 6.09
C ASP A 49 4.71 -10.65 5.08
N GLY A 50 3.43 -10.62 4.69
CA GLY A 50 2.83 -11.47 3.66
C GLY A 50 3.07 -11.00 2.22
N GLY A 51 3.79 -9.90 2.00
CA GLY A 51 4.16 -9.41 0.68
C GLY A 51 3.18 -8.41 0.05
N VAL A 52 2.28 -7.81 0.84
CA VAL A 52 1.45 -6.68 0.35
C VAL A 52 2.34 -5.47 0.10
N GLU A 53 2.28 -4.93 -1.11
CA GLU A 53 3.14 -3.83 -1.57
C GLU A 53 2.47 -2.47 -1.40
N ILE A 54 1.15 -2.42 -1.51
CA ILE A 54 0.34 -1.22 -1.33
C ILE A 54 -0.82 -1.57 -0.40
N VAL A 55 -1.04 -0.73 0.61
CA VAL A 55 -2.21 -0.87 1.49
C VAL A 55 -3.15 0.31 1.30
N GLU A 56 -4.42 0.00 1.03
CA GLU A 56 -5.52 0.93 0.99
C GLU A 56 -6.24 0.93 2.34
N ILE A 57 -6.29 2.10 2.98
CA ILE A 57 -7.00 2.28 4.25
C ILE A 57 -8.36 2.91 3.96
N GLY A 58 -9.44 2.16 4.19
CA GLY A 58 -10.79 2.70 4.13
C GLY A 58 -11.07 3.53 5.38
N LEU A 59 -11.30 4.83 5.23
CA LEU A 59 -11.76 5.70 6.32
C LEU A 59 -13.29 5.65 6.42
N PRO A 60 -13.89 5.64 7.64
CA PRO A 60 -15.33 5.75 7.83
C PRO A 60 -15.87 7.14 7.48
#